data_AF-A0A2H5ZSM1-F1
#
_entry.id   AF-A0A2H5ZSM1-F1
#
_cell.length_a   1.000
_cell.length_b   1.000
_cell.length_c   1.000
_cell.angle_alpha   90.00
_cell.angle_beta   90.00
_cell.angle_gamma   90.00
#
_symmetry.space_group_name_H-M   'P 1'
#
loop_
_entity.id
_entity.type
_entity.pdbx_description
1 polymer ?
#
loop_
_entity_poly.entity_id
_entity_poly.type
_entity_poly.pdbx_seq_one_letter_code
_entity_poly.pdbx_strand_id
1 'polypeptide(L)'
;MARYVILPYVVSWVVAALRTSIGVSLGVAVVGEFVGSVQGLGYRMVISVGVLDTPRTFAILVVLAGVGYGVVTLAGFVERRLLRWQREG
;
A
#
# COMPACT_ATOMS: atom_id res chain seq x y z
N MET A 1 21.76 -27.34 14.24
CA MET A 1 20.65 -26.82 15.06
C MET A 1 20.23 -25.39 14.72
N ALA A 2 21.15 -24.49 14.34
CA ALA A 2 20.81 -23.08 14.03
C ALA A 2 19.81 -22.86 12.87
N ARG A 3 19.81 -23.73 11.83
CA ARG A 3 18.96 -23.54 10.63
C ARG A 3 17.45 -23.74 10.84
N TYR A 4 17.03 -24.48 11.86
CA TYR A 4 15.60 -24.76 12.10
C TYR A 4 14.91 -23.71 13.00
N VAL A 5 15.69 -22.92 13.75
CA VAL A 5 15.17 -21.90 14.68
C VAL A 5 15.25 -20.49 14.07
N ILE A 6 16.29 -20.21 13.26
CA ILE A 6 16.49 -18.90 12.63
C ILE A 6 15.49 -18.67 11.48
N LEU A 7 15.15 -19.72 10.72
CA LEU A 7 14.25 -19.62 9.56
C LEU A 7 12.86 -19.08 9.92
N PRO A 8 12.12 -19.63 10.92
CA PRO A 8 10.82 -19.08 11.30
C PRO A 8 10.92 -17.66 11.88
N TYR A 9 12.01 -17.34 12.58
CA TYR A 9 12.23 -16.01 13.16
C TYR A 9 12.45 -14.93 12.08
N VAL A 10 13.31 -15.19 11.09
CA VAL A 10 13.62 -14.25 10.02
C VAL A 10 12.42 -14.07 9.07
N VAL A 11 11.66 -15.12 8.80
CA VAL A 11 10.44 -15.04 7.98
C VAL A 11 9.41 -14.10 8.61
N SER A 12 9.23 -14.15 9.93
CA SER A 12 8.33 -13.24 10.65
C SER A 12 8.74 -11.77 10.48
N TRP A 13 10.04 -11.48 10.63
CA TRP A 13 10.61 -10.15 10.41
C TRP A 13 10.46 -9.66 8.96
N VAL A 14 10.73 -10.52 7.98
CA VAL A 14 10.61 -10.17 6.55
C VAL A 14 9.15 -9.89 6.18
N VAL A 15 8.21 -10.69 6.67
CA VAL A 15 6.76 -10.49 6.41
C VAL A 15 6.27 -9.18 7.06
N ALA A 16 6.71 -8.88 8.28
CA ALA A 16 6.37 -7.63 8.95
C ALA A 16 6.95 -6.39 8.24
N ALA A 17 8.19 -6.48 7.77
CA ALA A 17 8.84 -5.45 6.98
C ALA A 17 8.11 -5.24 5.64
N LEU A 18 7.79 -6.33 4.94
CA LEU A 18 7.07 -6.32 3.67
C LEU A 18 5.71 -5.60 3.80
N ARG A 19 4.94 -5.89 4.85
CA ARG A 19 3.68 -5.20 5.12
C ARG A 19 3.85 -3.70 5.25
N THR A 20 4.82 -3.26 6.05
CA THR A 20 5.08 -1.84 6.28
C THR A 20 5.50 -1.16 4.99
N SER A 21 6.34 -1.82 4.17
CA SER A 21 6.76 -1.34 2.86
C SER A 21 5.60 -1.20 1.87
N ILE A 22 4.63 -2.13 1.85
CA ILE A 22 3.45 -2.04 0.96
C ILE A 22 2.59 -0.81 1.29
N GLY A 23 2.40 -0.49 2.57
CA GLY A 23 1.65 0.71 2.96
C GLY A 23 2.31 2.00 2.49
N VAL A 24 3.64 2.08 2.65
CA VAL A 24 4.43 3.26 2.26
C VAL A 24 4.56 3.40 0.74
N SER A 25 4.71 2.29 0.01
CA SER A 25 4.91 2.31 -1.44
C SER A 25 3.73 2.91 -2.20
N LEU A 26 2.50 2.73 -1.71
CA LEU A 26 1.31 3.35 -2.30
C LEU A 26 1.36 4.87 -2.25
N GLY A 27 1.74 5.43 -1.10
CA GLY A 27 1.89 6.89 -0.96
C GLY A 27 2.96 7.42 -1.92
N VAL A 28 4.11 6.73 -1.97
CA VAL A 28 5.21 7.09 -2.88
C VAL A 28 4.80 6.95 -4.35
N ALA A 29 4.03 5.94 -4.71
CA ALA A 29 3.53 5.74 -6.07
C ALA A 29 2.61 6.89 -6.51
N VAL A 30 1.67 7.31 -5.66
CA VAL A 30 0.78 8.45 -5.95
C VAL A 30 1.56 9.75 -6.09
N VAL A 31 2.54 9.99 -5.19
CA VAL A 31 3.43 11.15 -5.31
C VAL A 31 4.28 11.08 -6.58
N GLY A 32 4.73 9.90 -6.97
CA GLY A 32 5.42 9.67 -8.25
C GLY A 32 4.54 9.96 -9.46
N GLU A 33 3.26 9.57 -9.41
CA GLU A 33 2.27 9.89 -10.44
C GLU A 33 2.04 11.40 -10.60
N PHE A 34 2.21 12.20 -9.53
CA PHE A 34 2.12 13.66 -9.61
C PHE A 34 3.27 14.29 -10.42
N VAL A 35 4.47 13.74 -10.30
CA VAL A 35 5.70 14.38 -10.81
C VAL A 35 6.09 13.88 -12.20
N GLY A 36 5.91 12.58 -12.47
CA GLY A 36 6.52 11.94 -13.63
C GLY A 36 5.58 11.16 -14.55
N SER A 37 4.28 11.09 -14.23
CA SER A 37 3.34 10.32 -15.03
C SER A 37 2.46 11.23 -15.90
N VAL A 38 2.16 10.77 -17.12
CA VAL A 38 1.16 11.38 -18.01
C VAL A 38 -0.21 10.70 -17.91
N GLN A 39 -0.34 9.73 -16.99
CA GLN A 39 -1.54 8.94 -16.75
C GLN A 39 -1.66 8.58 -15.25
N GLY A 40 -2.80 8.06 -14.83
CA GLY A 40 -3.04 7.69 -13.44
C GLY A 40 -3.92 8.66 -12.66
N LEU A 41 -4.28 8.26 -11.44
CA LEU A 41 -5.18 9.03 -10.57
C LEU A 41 -4.45 10.24 -9.99
N GLY A 42 -3.17 10.10 -9.68
CA GLY A 42 -2.34 11.20 -9.21
C GLY A 42 -2.24 12.31 -10.25
N TYR A 43 -1.85 11.97 -11.48
CA TYR A 43 -1.79 12.92 -12.60
C TYR A 43 -3.12 13.65 -12.84
N ARG A 44 -4.24 12.91 -12.86
CA ARG A 44 -5.59 13.49 -13.05
C ARG A 44 -5.99 14.43 -11.91
N MET A 45 -5.57 14.15 -10.68
CA MET A 45 -5.80 15.04 -9.54
C MET A 45 -5.08 16.37 -9.75
N VAL A 46 -3.80 16.34 -10.12
CA VAL A 46 -2.99 17.55 -10.36
C VAL A 46 -3.62 18.43 -11.44
N ILE A 47 -4.09 17.82 -12.54
CA ILE A 47 -4.81 18.56 -13.58
C ILE A 47 -6.11 19.16 -13.05
N SER A 48 -6.91 18.38 -12.33
CA SER A 48 -8.22 18.81 -11.82
C SER A 48 -8.08 19.98 -10.85
N VAL A 49 -7.04 19.96 -10.00
CA VAL A 49 -6.67 21.09 -9.14
C VAL A 49 -6.23 22.29 -9.97
N GLY A 50 -5.42 22.07 -11.01
CA GLY A 50 -4.96 23.14 -11.90
C GLY A 50 -6.06 23.87 -12.66
N VAL A 51 -7.16 23.17 -12.99
CA VAL A 51 -8.35 23.76 -13.65
C VAL A 51 -9.47 24.13 -12.67
N LEU A 52 -9.23 24.01 -11.35
CA LEU A 52 -10.20 24.28 -10.28
C LEU A 52 -11.51 23.48 -10.42
N ASP A 53 -11.45 22.28 -11.00
CA ASP A 53 -12.56 21.34 -11.06
C ASP A 53 -12.65 20.59 -9.71
N THR A 54 -13.29 21.27 -8.75
CA THR A 54 -13.49 20.76 -7.39
C THR A 54 -14.29 19.44 -7.37
N PRO A 55 -15.42 19.30 -8.10
CA PRO A 55 -16.15 18.03 -8.14
C PRO A 55 -15.28 16.86 -8.57
N ARG A 56 -14.50 17.02 -9.66
CA ARG A 56 -13.58 15.98 -10.13
C ARG A 56 -12.46 15.71 -9.14
N THR A 57 -11.91 16.74 -8.51
CA THR A 57 -10.87 16.60 -7.48
C THR A 57 -11.35 15.75 -6.31
N PHE A 58 -12.55 16.03 -5.78
CA PHE A 58 -13.16 15.23 -4.71
C PHE A 58 -13.49 13.81 -5.13
N ALA A 59 -13.98 13.60 -6.36
CA ALA A 59 -14.21 12.26 -6.88
C ALA A 59 -12.91 11.43 -6.91
N ILE A 60 -11.80 12.02 -7.36
CA ILE A 60 -10.50 11.34 -7.37
C ILE A 60 -9.99 11.10 -5.94
N LEU A 61 -10.17 12.05 -5.02
CA LEU A 61 -9.81 11.87 -3.60
C LEU A 61 -10.51 10.67 -2.98
N VAL A 62 -11.83 10.52 -3.19
CA VAL A 62 -12.60 9.38 -2.68
C VAL A 62 -12.10 8.06 -3.26
N VAL A 63 -11.83 8.03 -4.57
CA VAL A 63 -11.28 6.83 -5.23
C VAL A 63 -9.90 6.47 -4.67
N LEU A 64 -9.00 7.44 -4.53
CA LEU A 64 -7.67 7.21 -3.94
C LEU A 64 -7.75 6.73 -2.49
N ALA A 65 -8.66 7.30 -1.69
CA ALA A 65 -8.89 6.86 -0.33
C ALA A 65 -9.40 5.40 -0.28
N GLY A 66 -10.35 5.06 -1.15
CA GLY A 66 -10.87 3.69 -1.28
C GLY A 66 -9.81 2.69 -1.72
N VAL A 67 -8.99 3.03 -2.71
CA VAL A 67 -7.89 2.19 -3.18
C VAL A 67 -6.83 2.02 -2.08
N GLY A 68 -6.41 3.11 -1.44
CA GLY A 68 -5.43 3.08 -0.35
C GLY A 68 -5.92 2.20 0.81
N TYR A 69 -7.16 2.39 1.25
CA TYR A 69 -7.76 1.56 2.29
C TYR A 69 -7.85 0.09 1.86
N GLY A 70 -8.28 -0.17 0.63
CA GLY A 70 -8.38 -1.51 0.07
C GLY A 70 -7.04 -2.26 0.06
N VAL A 71 -5.98 -1.61 -0.41
CA VAL A 71 -4.65 -2.23 -0.46
C VAL A 71 -4.08 -2.45 0.94
N VAL A 72 -4.22 -1.49 1.87
CA VAL A 72 -3.78 -1.65 3.27
C VAL A 72 -4.51 -2.82 3.94
N THR A 73 -5.81 -2.93 3.70
CA THR A 73 -6.65 -4.01 4.25
C THR A 73 -6.26 -5.36 3.65
N LEU A 74 -6.04 -5.42 2.33
CA LEU A 74 -5.59 -6.62 1.63
C LEU A 74 -4.21 -7.06 2.11
N ALA A 75 -3.27 -6.13 2.27
CA ALA A 75 -1.94 -6.41 2.81
C ALA A 75 -2.03 -7.00 4.23
N GLY A 76 -2.89 -6.44 5.09
CA GLY A 76 -3.17 -6.99 6.41
C GLY A 76 -3.83 -8.38 6.39
N PHE A 77 -4.70 -8.64 5.42
CA PHE A 77 -5.30 -9.96 5.25
C PHE A 77 -4.26 -11.01 4.81
N VAL A 78 -3.41 -10.67 3.84
CA VAL A 78 -2.31 -11.52 3.37
C VAL A 78 -1.34 -11.83 4.51
N GLU A 79 -0.94 -10.82 5.28
CA GLU A 79 -0.11 -11.00 6.48
C GLU A 79 -0.76 -11.99 7.46
N ARG A 80 -2.04 -11.79 7.82
CA ARG A 80 -2.75 -12.70 8.72
C ARG A 80 -2.82 -14.13 8.18
N ARG A 81 -2.92 -14.31 6.87
CA ARG A 81 -2.96 -15.63 6.24
C ARG A 81 -1.59 -16.31 6.27
N LEU A 82 -0.51 -15.56 6.04
CA LEU A 82 0.87 -16.03 6.09
C LEU A 82 1.33 -16.36 7.50
N LEU A 83 0.97 -15.53 8.48
CA LEU A 83 1.33 -15.70 9.90
C LEU A 83 0.39 -16.63 10.68
N ARG A 84 -0.60 -17.27 10.02
CA ARG A 84 -1.51 -18.22 10.69
C ARG A 84 -0.77 -19.39 11.32
N TRP A 85 0.31 -19.85 10.71
CA TRP A 85 1.15 -20.95 11.20
C TRP A 85 1.95 -20.61 12.49
N GLN A 86 2.09 -19.32 12.83
CA GLN A 86 2.76 -18.88 14.06
C GLN A 86 1.80 -18.71 15.25
N ARG A 87 0.48 -18.77 15.05
CA ARG A 87 -0.52 -18.58 16.12
C ARG A 87 -0.93 -19.87 16.83
N GLU A 88 -0.40 -21.03 16.43
CA GLU A 88 -0.69 -22.33 17.06
C GLU A 88 0.37 -22.78 18.09
N GLY A 89 1.17 -21.85 18.62
CA GLY A 89 2.14 -22.10 19.69
C GLY A 89 1.94 -21.17 20.88
#